data_AF-B6GBF6-F1
#
_entry.id   AF-B6GBF6-F1
#
_cell.length_a   1.000
_cell.length_b   1.000
_cell.length_c   1.000
_cell.angle_alpha   90.00
_cell.angle_beta   90.00
_cell.angle_gamma   90.00
#
_symmetry.space_group_name_H-M   'P 1'
#
loop_
_entity.id
_entity.type
_entity.pdbx_description
1 polymer ?
#
loop_
_entity_poly.entity_id
_entity_poly.type
_entity_poly.pdbx_seq_one_letter_code
_entity_poly.pdbx_strand_id
1 'polypeptide(L)'
;MVTASTTRFEEADKSEATDLLKSMGLTFNGYLNLAVKQLINQRRIPFEILPTAEEPSEHTRRAMIAAEAKELGIIDDDAVSFSTANEAMSWLDGE
;
A
#
# COMPACT_ATOMS: atom_id res chain seq x y z
N MET A 1 -34.13 -6.51 3.54
CA MET A 1 -34.45 -5.90 2.22
C MET A 1 -33.19 -6.03 1.36
N VAL A 2 -33.31 -6.50 0.12
CA VAL A 2 -32.18 -6.60 -0.83
C VAL A 2 -32.34 -5.46 -1.84
N THR A 3 -31.26 -4.75 -2.13
CA THR A 3 -31.26 -3.61 -3.04
C THR A 3 -30.37 -3.93 -4.24
N ALA A 4 -30.81 -3.56 -5.44
CA ALA A 4 -30.03 -3.74 -6.66
C ALA A 4 -29.14 -2.51 -6.93
N SER A 5 -27.93 -2.76 -7.42
CA SER A 5 -26.98 -1.72 -7.86
C SER A 5 -26.47 -2.06 -9.26
N THR A 6 -26.28 -1.06 -10.11
CA THR A 6 -25.75 -1.23 -11.48
C THR A 6 -24.37 -0.58 -11.58
N THR A 7 -23.37 -1.36 -11.98
CA THR A 7 -21.99 -0.90 -12.19
C THR A 7 -21.54 -1.26 -13.60
N ARG A 8 -20.81 -0.36 -14.26
CA ARG A 8 -20.25 -0.58 -15.59
C ARG A 8 -18.83 -1.13 -15.47
N PHE A 9 -18.52 -2.11 -16.30
CA PHE A 9 -17.20 -2.74 -16.41
C PHE A 9 -16.88 -2.88 -17.90
N GLU A 10 -15.60 -2.85 -18.24
CA GLU A 10 -15.16 -3.29 -19.56
C GLU A 10 -15.49 -4.77 -19.75
N GLU A 11 -15.92 -5.14 -20.95
CA GLU A 11 -16.36 -6.51 -21.24
C GLU A 11 -15.21 -7.51 -21.08
N ALA A 12 -14.00 -7.12 -21.50
CA ALA A 12 -12.79 -7.93 -21.37
C ALA A 12 -12.49 -8.25 -19.89
N ASP A 13 -12.39 -7.22 -19.04
CA ASP A 13 -12.10 -7.36 -17.61
C ASP A 13 -13.14 -8.22 -16.90
N LYS A 14 -14.42 -8.01 -17.24
CA LYS A 14 -15.53 -8.77 -16.65
C LYS A 14 -15.48 -10.24 -17.07
N SER A 15 -15.20 -10.53 -18.33
CA SER A 15 -15.09 -11.89 -18.84
C SER A 15 -13.93 -12.63 -18.16
N GLU A 16 -12.75 -12.02 -18.12
CA GLU A 16 -11.56 -12.59 -17.50
C GLU A 16 -11.78 -12.86 -16.00
N ALA A 17 -12.28 -11.86 -15.26
CA ALA A 17 -12.59 -12.02 -13.84
C ALA A 17 -13.64 -13.12 -13.60
N THR A 18 -14.64 -13.25 -14.48
CA THR A 18 -15.67 -14.28 -14.35
C THR A 18 -15.09 -15.68 -14.50
N ASP A 19 -14.18 -15.89 -15.46
CA ASP A 19 -13.57 -17.20 -15.68
C ASP A 19 -12.59 -17.57 -14.58
N LEU A 20 -11.83 -16.61 -14.06
CA LEU A 20 -10.99 -16.80 -12.87
C LEU A 20 -11.82 -17.15 -11.63
N LEU A 21 -12.94 -16.46 -11.40
CA LEU A 21 -13.82 -16.74 -10.26
C LEU A 21 -14.49 -18.11 -10.39
N LYS A 22 -14.87 -18.53 -11.61
CA LYS A 22 -15.42 -19.88 -11.83
C LYS A 22 -14.44 -20.98 -11.43
N SER A 23 -13.14 -20.84 -11.73
CA SER A 23 -12.14 -21.83 -11.29
C SER A 23 -12.02 -21.91 -9.77
N MET A 24 -12.40 -20.85 -9.05
CA MET A 24 -12.46 -20.79 -7.59
C MET A 24 -13.83 -21.20 -7.02
N GLY A 25 -14.80 -21.59 -7.86
CA GLY A 25 -16.16 -21.90 -7.44
C GLY A 25 -17.00 -20.68 -7.03
N LEU A 26 -16.59 -19.48 -7.46
CA LEU A 26 -17.25 -18.22 -7.16
C LEU A 26 -17.95 -17.65 -8.40
N THR A 27 -19.02 -16.89 -8.17
CA THR A 27 -19.65 -16.06 -9.19
C THR A 27 -19.20 -14.62 -9.05
N PHE A 28 -19.25 -13.84 -10.13
CA PHE A 28 -18.90 -12.42 -10.10
C PHE A 28 -19.70 -11.64 -9.02
N ASN A 29 -21.02 -11.87 -8.93
CA ASN A 29 -21.86 -11.27 -7.90
C ASN A 29 -21.51 -11.77 -6.48
N GLY A 30 -21.15 -13.05 -6.34
CA GLY A 30 -20.68 -13.60 -5.08
C GLY A 30 -19.41 -12.92 -4.58
N TYR A 31 -18.45 -12.69 -5.47
CA TYR A 31 -17.22 -11.95 -5.18
C TYR A 31 -17.51 -10.51 -4.73
N LEU A 32 -18.35 -9.76 -5.47
CA LEU A 32 -18.71 -8.39 -5.09
C LEU A 32 -19.38 -8.32 -3.71
N ASN A 33 -20.28 -9.26 -3.40
CA ASN A 33 -20.92 -9.33 -2.09
C ASN A 33 -19.90 -9.60 -0.97
N LEU A 34 -18.90 -10.46 -1.21
CA LEU A 34 -17.83 -10.73 -0.25
C LEU A 34 -16.95 -9.49 -0.04
N ALA A 35 -16.59 -8.78 -1.10
CA ALA A 35 -15.80 -7.55 -1.00
C ALA A 35 -16.50 -6.48 -0.13
N VAL A 36 -17.82 -6.31 -0.30
CA VAL A 36 -18.61 -5.39 0.54
C VAL A 36 -18.60 -5.83 2.01
N LYS A 37 -18.77 -7.13 2.29
CA LYS A 37 -18.68 -7.64 3.66
C LYS A 37 -17.29 -7.43 4.27
N GLN A 38 -16.25 -7.63 3.48
CA GLN A 38 -14.86 -7.45 3.91
C GLN A 38 -14.57 -5.99 4.25
N LEU A 39 -15.05 -5.06 3.42
CA LEU A 39 -14.95 -3.62 3.68
C LEU A 39 -15.60 -3.25 5.02
N ILE A 40 -16.80 -3.75 5.29
CA ILE A 40 -17.53 -3.50 6.55
C ILE A 40 -16.79 -4.09 7.74
N ASN A 41 -16.35 -5.35 7.62
CA ASN A 41 -15.71 -6.08 8.72
C ASN A 41 -14.33 -5.50 9.10
N GLN A 42 -13.54 -5.10 8.10
CA GLN A 42 -12.16 -4.68 8.31
C GLN A 42 -11.99 -3.15 8.36
N ARG A 43 -13.02 -2.39 7.99
CA ARG A 43 -12.97 -0.92 7.86
C ARG A 43 -11.79 -0.43 7.01
N ARG A 44 -11.42 -1.21 6.00
CA ARG A 44 -10.35 -0.91 5.04
C ARG A 44 -10.71 -1.45 3.66
N ILE A 45 -10.01 -0.97 2.65
CA ILE A 45 -10.18 -1.41 1.27
C ILE A 45 -9.87 -2.92 1.18
N PRO A 46 -10.76 -3.73 0.58
CA PRO A 46 -10.66 -5.20 0.60
C PRO A 46 -9.73 -5.75 -0.49
N PHE A 47 -8.61 -5.08 -0.72
CA PHE A 47 -7.50 -5.52 -1.55
C PHE A 47 -6.22 -4.83 -1.09
N GLU A 48 -5.08 -5.44 -1.34
CA GLU A 48 -3.79 -4.81 -1.10
C GLU A 48 -3.54 -3.80 -2.22
N ILE A 49 -3.23 -2.56 -1.86
CA ILE A 49 -2.72 -1.58 -2.81
C ILE A 49 -1.25 -1.95 -3.00
N LEU A 50 -0.97 -2.76 -4.02
CA LEU A 50 0.41 -3.03 -4.40
C LEU A 50 1.01 -1.71 -4.90
N PRO A 51 2.01 -1.13 -4.22
CA PRO A 51 2.74 -0.03 -4.82
C PRO A 51 3.33 -0.55 -6.14
N THR A 52 3.23 0.25 -7.21
CA THR A 52 4.04 0.05 -8.42
C THR A 52 5.46 -0.21 -7.95
N ALA A 53 6.07 -1.33 -8.38
CA ALA A 53 7.34 -1.89 -7.90
C ALA A 53 8.19 -0.91 -7.09
N GLU A 54 8.57 -1.30 -5.87
CA GLU A 54 9.30 -0.52 -4.85
C GLU A 54 10.69 -0.04 -5.28
N GLU A 55 10.86 0.45 -6.51
CA GLU A 55 12.01 1.27 -6.87
C GLU A 55 11.92 2.53 -6.01
N PRO A 56 12.92 2.77 -5.14
CA PRO A 56 12.97 4.00 -4.38
C PRO A 56 12.84 5.17 -5.34
N SER A 57 11.97 6.13 -5.03
CA SER A 57 11.90 7.37 -5.79
C SER A 57 13.30 7.96 -5.94
N GLU A 58 13.58 8.73 -7.00
CA GLU A 58 14.90 9.36 -7.17
C GLU A 58 15.38 10.12 -5.92
N HIS A 59 14.44 10.73 -5.19
CA HIS A 59 14.72 11.37 -3.90
C HIS A 59 15.17 10.36 -2.84
N THR A 60 14.40 9.27 -2.65
CA THR A 60 14.74 8.19 -1.71
C THR A 60 16.06 7.52 -2.07
N ARG A 61 16.30 7.27 -3.35
CA ARG A 61 17.54 6.67 -3.87
C ARG A 61 18.76 7.53 -3.54
N ARG A 62 18.68 8.84 -3.76
CA ARG A 62 19.76 9.78 -3.41
C ARG A 62 20.00 9.84 -1.91
N ALA A 63 18.92 9.84 -1.11
CA ALA A 63 19.03 9.83 0.35
C ALA A 63 19.75 8.57 0.86
N MET A 64 19.44 7.40 0.30
CA MET A 64 20.13 6.14 0.63
C MET A 64 21.63 6.19 0.30
N ILE A 65 21.99 6.66 -0.90
CA ILE A 65 23.41 6.80 -1.30
C ILE A 65 24.14 7.78 -0.38
N ALA A 66 23.51 8.90 -0.01
CA ALA A 66 24.11 9.87 0.89
C ALA A 66 24.31 9.29 2.30
N ALA A 67 23.35 8.52 2.81
CA ALA A 67 23.47 7.84 4.11
C ALA A 67 24.62 6.81 4.11
N GLU A 68 24.73 5.99 3.06
CA GLU A 68 25.82 5.03 2.91
C GLU A 68 27.18 5.72 2.81
N ALA A 69 27.28 6.83 2.08
CA ALA A 69 28.51 7.61 1.99
C ALA A 69 28.93 8.23 3.35
N LYS A 70 27.96 8.64 4.19
CA LYS A 70 28.22 9.11 5.56
C LYS A 70 28.73 7.98 6.44
N GLU A 71 28.08 6.82 6.40
CA GLU A 71 28.48 5.63 7.18
C GLU A 71 29.90 5.15 6.82
N LEU A 72 30.25 5.19 5.53
CA LEU A 72 31.59 4.84 5.04
C LEU A 72 32.64 5.94 5.29
N GLY A 73 32.25 7.09 5.84
CA GLY A 73 33.14 8.23 6.10
C GLY A 73 33.67 8.91 4.84
N ILE A 74 32.98 8.76 3.70
CA ILE A 74 33.30 9.44 2.43
C ILE A 74 32.90 10.92 2.51
N ILE A 75 31.81 11.21 3.22
CA ILE A 75 31.33 12.56 3.54
C ILE A 75 31.07 12.68 5.04
N ASP A 76 31.08 13.90 5.57
CA ASP A 76 30.82 14.16 6.99
C ASP A 76 29.41 13.70 7.38
N ASP A 77 29.33 12.95 8.49
CA ASP A 77 28.06 12.53 9.07
C ASP A 77 27.49 13.62 9.97
N ASP A 78 26.45 14.29 9.46
CA ASP A 78 25.69 15.35 10.14
C ASP A 78 24.40 14.81 10.79
N ALA A 79 24.23 13.49 10.87
CA ALA A 79 23.04 12.89 11.45
C ALA A 79 22.92 13.19 12.96
N VAL A 80 21.71 13.55 13.39
CA VAL A 80 21.42 13.75 14.82
C VAL A 80 21.17 12.39 15.46
N SER A 81 21.91 12.08 16.52
CA SER A 81 21.71 10.87 17.33
C SER A 81 20.88 11.17 18.57
N PHE A 82 19.97 10.26 18.93
CA PHE A 82 19.14 10.37 20.13
C PHE A 82 19.37 9.17 21.05
N SER A 83 19.26 9.38 22.36
CA SER A 83 19.44 8.32 23.35
C SER A 83 18.11 7.67 23.76
N THR A 84 16.99 8.35 23.52
CA THR A 84 15.64 7.86 23.82
C THR A 84 14.65 8.17 22.70
N ALA A 85 13.57 7.40 22.63
CA ALA A 85 12.49 7.63 21.66
C ALA A 85 11.79 9.00 21.87
N ASN A 86 11.64 9.45 23.11
CA ASN A 86 11.00 10.74 23.41
C ASN A 86 11.83 11.92 22.87
N GLU A 87 13.16 11.88 23.03
CA GLU A 87 14.06 12.90 22.47
C GLU A 87 13.95 12.98 20.93
N ALA A 88 13.90 11.82 20.26
CA ALA A 88 13.76 11.76 18.82
C ALA A 88 12.40 12.33 18.36
N MET A 89 11.32 12.03 19.08
CA MET A 89 9.98 12.54 18.76
C MET A 89 9.91 14.07 18.91
N SER A 90 10.42 14.62 20.01
CA SER A 90 10.45 16.09 20.20
C SER A 90 11.20 16.80 19.08
N TRP A 91 12.34 16.25 18.64
CA TRP A 91 13.10 16.82 17.52
C TRP A 91 12.36 16.75 16.18
N LEU A 92 11.66 15.65 15.89
CA LEU A 92 10.87 15.48 14.66
C LEU A 92 9.65 16.39 14.60
N ASP A 93 8.99 16.60 15.75
CA ASP A 93 7.82 17.46 15.88
C ASP A 93 8.19 18.96 15.89
N GLY A 94 9.48 19.29 16.00
CA GLY A 94 10.01 20.65 15.96
C GLY A 94 9.79 21.44 17.25
N GLU A 95 9.68 20.76 18.39
CA GLU A 95 9.60 21.37 19.73
C GLU A 95 10.97 21.61 20.37
#